data_AF-A0A226E2C7-F1
#
_entry.id   AF-A0A226E2C7-F1
#
_cell.length_a   1.000
_cell.length_b   1.000
_cell.length_c   1.000
_cell.angle_alpha   90.00
_cell.angle_beta   90.00
_cell.angle_gamma   90.00
#
_symmetry.space_group_name_H-M   'P 1'
#
loop_
_entity.id
_entity.type
_entity.pdbx_description
1 polymer ?
#
loop_
_entity_poly.entity_id
_entity_poly.type
_entity_poly.pdbx_seq_one_letter_code
_entity_poly.pdbx_strand_id
1 'polypeptide(L)'
;MSKILKYHSWNADGITEEKITKMMTHWIKDDAQLIFIQESKLLATEEQKIADFVEQHYGFDSIFHSSIQWKSNPLKSSYGVCVFYKNVKVRHMVLTSSNPNLLVNPERIMKVMVDCDLLDKEILFFNIYFPANNYKRKSRPAEQQKWLTTIKFLCRKHSDEHCIWLGDFNMQKLKPNNKPDGRSNLFDQLQKIIKKYGFRNVADKLWKPNVFTRHAEHPSNKVNHITSTLDYVITSKSIQDLHQTCVPLYDMDVRLSDHIDIKCSNKIATAKDLAMPFLKKIIIHPPVIPNNKVGKLKCDNCGYEPTGIPRVIRKNFKRHVAKCNGPKITLCTDCNTEFGNPGRLALHRARDCPGAPYVTICQDCGKDFKYHSNLVKHRNRVCKGQSPVCLNCNKHCGSMTGLASHVRGGC
;
A
#
# COMPACT_ATOMS: atom_id res chain seq x y z
N MET A 1 14.55 21.93 31.24
CA MET A 1 13.46 21.06 30.74
C MET A 1 14.05 19.72 30.32
N SER A 2 13.35 18.60 30.56
CA SER A 2 13.86 17.30 30.09
C SER A 2 13.79 17.24 28.56
N LYS A 3 14.94 17.05 27.91
CA LYS A 3 15.05 16.92 26.46
C LYS A 3 14.41 15.58 26.04
N ILE A 4 13.42 15.63 25.16
CA ILE A 4 12.70 14.46 24.64
C ILE A 4 12.87 14.46 23.13
N LEU A 5 13.31 13.33 22.57
CA LEU A 5 13.31 13.10 21.13
C LEU A 5 12.06 12.33 20.74
N LYS A 6 11.23 12.87 19.85
CA LYS A 6 10.01 12.21 19.36
C LYS A 6 10.10 11.91 17.87
N TYR A 7 9.72 10.69 17.51
CA TYR A 7 9.75 10.27 16.11
C TYR A 7 8.68 9.23 15.79
N HIS A 8 8.39 9.16 14.49
CA HIS A 8 7.36 8.30 13.92
C HIS A 8 7.92 7.40 12.84
N SER A 9 7.29 6.25 12.63
CA SER A 9 7.59 5.33 11.53
C SER A 9 6.30 4.86 10.88
N TRP A 10 6.15 5.07 9.58
CA TRP A 10 4.93 4.73 8.85
C TRP A 10 5.20 4.20 7.44
N ASN A 11 4.75 2.99 7.15
CA ASN A 11 4.60 2.53 5.77
C ASN A 11 3.34 3.18 5.18
N ALA A 12 3.52 4.10 4.24
CA ALA A 12 2.43 4.94 3.73
C ALA A 12 1.61 4.31 2.60
N ASP A 13 2.09 3.21 1.98
CA ASP A 13 1.55 2.69 0.72
C ASP A 13 1.36 3.79 -0.34
N GLY A 14 2.39 4.62 -0.52
CA GLY A 14 2.40 5.79 -1.37
C GLY A 14 1.96 7.05 -0.65
N ILE A 15 2.78 8.11 -0.70
CA ILE A 15 2.46 9.42 -0.11
C ILE A 15 1.88 10.37 -1.16
N THR A 16 0.98 11.24 -0.69
CA THR A 16 0.38 12.36 -1.43
C THR A 16 0.22 13.53 -0.46
N GLU A 17 0.08 14.75 -0.96
CA GLU A 17 -0.22 15.94 -0.14
C GLU A 17 -1.44 15.70 0.77
N GLU A 18 -2.52 15.11 0.23
CA GLU A 18 -3.72 14.79 1.02
C GLU A 18 -3.44 13.84 2.20
N LYS A 19 -2.68 12.76 1.97
CA LYS A 19 -2.31 11.82 3.04
C LYS A 19 -1.44 12.50 4.08
N ILE A 20 -0.48 13.32 3.63
CA ILE A 20 0.41 14.08 4.50
C ILE A 20 -0.40 15.05 5.36
N THR A 21 -1.28 15.87 4.78
CA THR A 21 -2.13 16.80 5.53
C THR A 21 -2.93 16.11 6.62
N LYS A 22 -3.52 14.94 6.33
CA LYS A 22 -4.26 14.17 7.33
C LYS A 22 -3.36 13.68 8.46
N MET A 23 -2.19 13.14 8.14
CA MET A 23 -1.23 12.66 9.15
C MET A 23 -0.56 13.78 9.95
N MET A 24 -0.34 14.96 9.35
CA MET A 24 0.28 16.12 10.01
C MET A 24 -0.51 16.56 11.25
N THR A 25 -1.83 16.37 11.27
CA THR A 25 -2.65 16.65 12.47
C THR A 25 -2.19 15.84 13.69
N HIS A 26 -1.74 14.59 13.49
CA HIS A 26 -1.23 13.74 14.56
C HIS A 26 0.24 14.04 14.87
N TRP A 27 1.07 14.18 13.83
CA TRP A 27 2.50 14.42 14.00
C TRP A 27 2.80 15.77 14.69
N ILE A 28 2.07 16.83 14.33
CA ILE A 28 2.21 18.15 14.98
C ILE A 28 1.68 18.10 16.41
N LYS A 29 0.54 17.42 16.65
CA LYS A 29 -0.01 17.26 18.01
C LYS A 29 0.94 16.48 18.92
N ASP A 30 1.65 15.50 18.38
CA ASP A 30 2.67 14.75 19.13
C ASP A 30 3.97 15.53 19.28
N ASP A 31 4.15 16.67 18.60
CA ASP A 31 5.43 17.42 18.52
C ASP A 31 6.56 16.54 17.96
N ALA A 32 6.25 15.84 16.86
CA ALA A 32 7.19 14.94 16.18
C ALA A 32 8.34 15.73 15.55
N GLN A 33 9.58 15.30 15.82
CA GLN A 33 10.78 15.91 15.24
C GLN A 33 11.29 15.15 14.03
N LEU A 34 10.99 13.85 13.93
CA LEU A 34 11.39 12.97 12.82
C LEU A 34 10.21 12.09 12.42
N ILE A 35 9.91 12.01 11.12
CA ILE A 35 8.84 11.17 10.58
C ILE A 35 9.45 10.32 9.48
N PHE A 36 9.64 9.04 9.75
CA PHE A 36 10.24 8.09 8.81
C PHE A 36 9.16 7.37 8.02
N ILE A 37 9.23 7.45 6.70
CA ILE A 37 8.23 6.91 5.80
C ILE A 37 8.84 5.78 4.97
N GLN A 38 8.12 4.67 4.87
CA GLN A 38 8.39 3.56 3.96
C GLN A 38 7.34 3.49 2.85
N GLU A 39 7.72 2.92 1.71
CA GLU A 39 6.87 2.83 0.53
C GLU A 39 6.31 4.21 0.12
N SER A 40 7.17 5.23 0.03
CA SER A 40 6.76 6.56 -0.41
C SER A 40 6.15 6.54 -1.81
N LYS A 41 6.62 5.64 -2.69
CA LYS A 41 6.17 5.47 -4.08
C LYS A 41 6.12 6.79 -4.87
N LEU A 42 6.97 7.74 -4.50
CA LEU A 42 7.17 8.96 -5.26
C LEU A 42 8.15 8.69 -6.41
N LEU A 43 7.81 9.20 -7.59
CA LEU A 43 8.80 9.38 -8.65
C LEU A 43 9.77 10.48 -8.24
N ALA A 44 11.03 10.39 -8.69
CA ALA A 44 12.03 11.43 -8.41
C ALA A 44 11.56 12.84 -8.83
N THR A 45 10.76 12.94 -9.89
CA THR A 45 10.16 14.20 -10.36
C THR A 45 9.10 14.79 -9.44
N GLU A 46 8.56 14.00 -8.50
CA GLU A 46 7.51 14.41 -7.57
C GLU A 46 8.08 14.75 -6.17
N GLU A 47 9.33 14.38 -5.90
CA GLU A 47 9.96 14.55 -4.58
C GLU A 47 10.08 16.03 -4.19
N GLN A 48 10.55 16.88 -5.10
CA GLN A 48 10.69 18.32 -4.82
C GLN A 48 9.34 18.96 -4.48
N LYS A 49 8.28 18.60 -5.22
CA LYS A 49 6.93 19.10 -4.95
C LYS A 49 6.47 18.73 -3.54
N ILE A 50 6.71 17.50 -3.09
CA ILE A 50 6.36 17.08 -1.73
C ILE A 50 7.26 17.74 -0.70
N ALA A 51 8.55 17.93 -0.99
CA ALA A 51 9.49 18.65 -0.13
C ALA A 51 9.01 20.09 0.12
N ASP A 52 8.75 20.83 -0.96
CA ASP A 52 8.26 22.21 -0.91
C ASP A 52 6.95 22.28 -0.12
N PHE A 53 6.03 21.34 -0.35
CA PHE A 53 4.75 21.27 0.35
C PHE A 53 4.92 21.10 1.87
N VAL A 54 5.79 20.17 2.32
CA VAL A 54 5.98 19.93 3.76
C VAL A 54 6.77 21.05 4.45
N GLU A 55 7.70 21.67 3.74
CA GLU A 55 8.46 22.81 4.22
C GLU A 55 7.55 24.04 4.35
N GLN A 56 6.87 24.44 3.28
CA GLN A 56 6.08 25.67 3.24
C GLN A 56 4.86 25.63 4.17
N HIS A 57 4.21 24.49 4.33
CA HIS A 57 2.98 24.40 5.15
C HIS A 57 3.21 23.95 6.58
N TYR A 58 4.28 23.19 6.85
CA TYR A 58 4.50 22.57 8.17
C TYR A 58 5.90 22.84 8.74
N GLY A 59 6.81 23.41 7.96
CA GLY A 59 8.18 23.74 8.38
C GLY A 59 9.05 22.51 8.60
N PHE A 60 8.76 21.41 7.91
CA PHE A 60 9.60 20.21 7.93
C PHE A 60 10.53 20.20 6.72
N ASP A 61 11.81 19.97 6.97
CA ASP A 61 12.77 19.59 5.93
C ASP A 61 12.55 18.12 5.54
N SER A 62 13.12 17.70 4.42
CA SER A 62 12.97 16.33 3.92
C SER A 62 14.20 15.77 3.22
N ILE A 63 14.40 14.46 3.38
CA ILE A 63 15.40 13.68 2.63
C ILE A 63 14.68 12.48 2.00
N PHE A 64 14.95 12.22 0.71
CA PHE A 64 14.36 11.12 -0.04
C PHE A 64 15.41 10.13 -0.55
N HIS A 65 15.08 8.85 -0.51
CA HIS A 65 15.64 7.83 -1.37
C HIS A 65 14.57 7.42 -2.37
N SER A 66 14.82 7.71 -3.65
CA SER A 66 13.80 7.62 -4.68
C SER A 66 13.26 6.22 -4.89
N SER A 67 11.98 6.17 -5.27
CA SER A 67 11.32 4.91 -5.65
C SER A 67 11.78 4.44 -7.03
N ILE A 68 11.61 3.15 -7.32
CA ILE A 68 11.91 2.60 -8.65
C ILE A 68 10.66 2.66 -9.52
N GLN A 69 10.73 3.41 -10.63
CA GLN A 69 9.66 3.47 -11.63
C GLN A 69 9.43 2.11 -12.31
N TRP A 70 8.17 1.77 -12.59
CA TRP A 70 7.81 0.52 -13.23
C TRP A 70 8.06 0.61 -14.74
N LYS A 71 8.80 -0.36 -15.30
CA LYS A 71 8.99 -0.47 -16.75
C LYS A 71 7.67 -0.55 -17.54
N SER A 72 6.65 -1.18 -16.95
CA SER A 72 5.34 -1.36 -17.59
C SER A 72 4.39 -0.16 -17.44
N ASN A 73 4.71 0.81 -16.58
CA ASN A 73 3.86 1.99 -16.36
C ASN A 73 4.71 3.14 -15.78
N PRO A 74 5.00 4.18 -16.57
CA PRO A 74 5.85 5.29 -16.14
C PRO A 74 5.21 6.14 -15.02
N LEU A 75 3.89 6.07 -14.83
CA LEU A 75 3.19 6.79 -13.77
C LEU A 75 3.15 6.02 -12.45
N LYS A 76 3.89 4.91 -12.33
CA LYS A 76 3.94 4.10 -11.12
C LYS A 76 5.37 3.80 -10.71
N SER A 77 5.58 3.79 -9.41
CA SER A 77 6.84 3.39 -8.80
C SER A 77 6.61 2.37 -7.68
N SER A 78 7.70 1.77 -7.19
CA SER A 78 7.70 0.91 -6.00
C SER A 78 8.75 1.37 -5.02
N TYR A 79 8.55 1.05 -3.74
CA TYR A 79 9.52 1.27 -2.67
C TYR A 79 9.63 2.76 -2.35
N GLY A 80 10.85 3.26 -2.17
CA GLY A 80 11.11 4.61 -1.72
C GLY A 80 10.97 4.70 -0.21
N VAL A 81 11.95 5.36 0.40
CA VAL A 81 11.95 5.70 1.83
C VAL A 81 12.31 7.16 1.95
N CYS A 82 11.70 7.86 2.90
CA CYS A 82 12.05 9.25 3.19
C CYS A 82 11.96 9.56 4.68
N VAL A 83 12.51 10.68 5.07
CA VAL A 83 12.34 11.25 6.41
C VAL A 83 11.93 12.70 6.28
N PHE A 84 10.92 13.11 7.03
CA PHE A 84 10.63 14.52 7.30
C PHE A 84 11.16 14.87 8.68
N TYR A 85 11.79 16.02 8.83
CA TYR A 85 12.37 16.42 10.11
C TYR A 85 12.23 17.91 10.41
N LYS A 86 12.15 18.25 11.68
CA LYS A 86 12.00 19.62 12.16
C LYS A 86 12.59 19.78 13.56
N ASN A 87 13.15 20.95 13.87
CA ASN A 87 13.73 21.26 15.18
C ASN A 87 14.80 20.26 15.65
N VAL A 88 15.52 19.65 14.70
CA VAL A 88 16.61 18.70 14.95
C VAL A 88 17.55 18.73 13.75
N LYS A 89 18.85 18.55 14.00
CA LYS A 89 19.84 18.50 12.92
C LYS A 89 19.94 17.09 12.38
N VAL A 90 19.72 16.93 11.08
CA VAL A 90 19.78 15.63 10.40
C VAL A 90 20.83 15.69 9.29
N ARG A 91 21.73 14.71 9.27
CA ARG A 91 22.72 14.51 8.21
C ARG A 91 22.42 13.22 7.47
N HIS A 92 22.15 13.32 6.18
CA HIS A 92 22.00 12.14 5.34
C HIS A 92 23.34 11.39 5.21
N MET A 93 23.35 10.09 5.48
CA MET A 93 24.53 9.24 5.29
C MET A 93 24.33 8.33 4.09
N VAL A 94 25.14 8.56 3.05
CA VAL A 94 25.05 7.75 1.83
C VAL A 94 25.44 6.31 2.11
N LEU A 95 24.46 5.41 2.03
CA LEU A 95 24.68 3.97 1.91
C LEU A 95 24.90 3.68 0.42
N THR A 96 26.12 3.88 -0.09
CA THR A 96 26.37 3.74 -1.53
C THR A 96 26.15 2.31 -2.01
N SER A 97 25.55 2.16 -3.19
CA SER A 97 25.47 0.90 -3.95
C SER A 97 26.85 0.34 -4.33
N SER A 98 27.90 1.16 -4.25
CA SER A 98 29.29 0.78 -4.48
C SER A 98 29.97 0.13 -3.28
N ASN A 99 29.36 0.12 -2.09
CA ASN A 99 29.91 -0.66 -0.98
C ASN A 99 29.66 -2.14 -1.25
N PRO A 100 30.69 -2.95 -1.58
CA PRO A 100 30.50 -4.36 -1.95
C PRO A 100 29.89 -5.19 -0.81
N ASN A 101 29.89 -4.67 0.42
CA ASN A 101 29.30 -5.32 1.59
C ASN A 101 27.80 -4.99 1.78
N LEU A 102 27.24 -4.01 1.06
CA LEU A 102 25.82 -3.66 1.08
C LEU A 102 25.11 -4.27 -0.14
N LEU A 103 24.64 -5.51 0.01
CA LEU A 103 24.04 -6.31 -1.06
C LEU A 103 22.52 -6.06 -1.22
N VAL A 104 22.05 -4.87 -0.85
CA VAL A 104 20.62 -4.54 -0.74
C VAL A 104 20.27 -3.29 -1.54
N ASN A 105 19.01 -3.20 -1.93
CA ASN A 105 18.50 -2.10 -2.74
C ASN A 105 18.47 -0.79 -1.92
N PRO A 106 19.13 0.29 -2.36
CA PRO A 106 19.21 1.55 -1.62
C PRO A 106 17.86 2.25 -1.43
N GLU A 107 16.88 2.00 -2.30
CA GLU A 107 15.52 2.56 -2.28
C GLU A 107 14.65 2.00 -1.13
N ARG A 108 15.22 1.09 -0.34
CA ARG A 108 14.58 0.39 0.77
C ARG A 108 15.28 0.64 2.10
N ILE A 109 16.40 1.35 2.11
CA ILE A 109 17.13 1.65 3.34
C ILE A 109 17.72 3.05 3.28
N MET A 110 17.44 3.85 4.30
CA MET A 110 18.04 5.16 4.47
C MET A 110 18.72 5.22 5.83
N LYS A 111 19.96 5.70 5.83
CA LYS A 111 20.70 5.98 7.06
C LYS A 111 20.80 7.48 7.24
N VAL A 112 20.33 7.98 8.38
CA VAL A 112 20.54 9.38 8.78
C VAL A 112 21.20 9.43 10.15
N MET A 113 22.03 10.44 10.33
CA MET A 113 22.62 10.77 11.62
C MET A 113 21.85 11.96 12.19
N VAL A 114 21.41 11.84 13.44
CA VAL A 114 20.58 12.82 14.11
C VAL A 114 21.38 13.38 15.28
N ASP A 115 21.72 14.66 15.18
CA ASP A 115 22.28 15.44 16.27
C ASP A 115 21.11 16.05 17.04
N CYS A 116 20.92 15.55 18.26
CA CYS A 116 19.83 15.94 19.13
C CYS A 116 20.35 16.16 20.54
N ASP A 117 19.62 17.00 21.24
CA ASP A 117 19.94 17.42 22.58
C ASP A 117 19.93 16.30 23.64
N LEU A 118 19.45 15.11 23.30
CA LEU A 118 19.23 14.01 24.24
C LEU A 118 20.52 13.38 24.76
N LEU A 119 21.58 13.32 23.95
CA LEU A 119 22.84 12.65 24.26
C LEU A 119 24.00 13.52 23.76
N ASP A 120 25.18 13.34 24.35
CA ASP A 120 26.41 14.01 23.90
C ASP A 120 26.96 13.46 22.57
N LYS A 121 26.28 12.48 21.97
CA LYS A 121 26.64 11.82 20.71
C LYS A 121 25.42 11.69 19.81
N GLU A 122 25.64 11.75 18.50
CA GLU A 122 24.57 11.59 17.53
C GLU A 122 23.94 10.19 17.56
N ILE A 123 22.68 10.11 17.15
CA ILE A 123 21.94 8.85 17.01
C ILE A 123 21.83 8.52 15.52
N LEU A 124 22.22 7.31 15.15
CA LEU A 124 22.04 6.77 13.81
C LEU A 124 20.64 6.16 13.67
N PHE A 125 19.86 6.66 12.73
CA PHE A 125 18.58 6.09 12.34
C PHE A 125 18.71 5.32 11.03
N PHE A 126 18.12 4.12 10.99
CA PHE A 126 17.98 3.31 9.80
C PHE A 126 16.50 3.13 9.49
N ASN A 127 16.02 3.83 8.46
CA ASN A 127 14.67 3.68 7.93
C ASN A 127 14.65 2.53 6.92
N ILE A 128 13.98 1.43 7.24
CA ILE A 128 14.06 0.15 6.53
C ILE A 128 12.69 -0.26 5.98
N TYR A 129 12.68 -0.64 4.70
CA TYR A 129 11.58 -1.36 4.05
C TYR A 129 12.06 -2.72 3.54
N PHE A 130 11.96 -3.75 4.40
CA PHE A 130 12.46 -5.09 4.11
C PHE A 130 11.62 -5.77 3.01
N PRO A 131 12.21 -6.62 2.14
CA PRO A 131 11.47 -7.28 1.07
C PRO A 131 10.30 -8.15 1.56
N ALA A 132 9.09 -7.82 1.09
CA ALA A 132 7.88 -8.58 1.39
C ALA A 132 7.95 -10.05 0.95
N ASN A 133 7.40 -10.94 1.76
CA ASN A 133 7.30 -12.36 1.45
C ASN A 133 6.27 -12.59 0.32
N ASN A 134 6.74 -12.78 -0.91
CA ASN A 134 5.90 -13.05 -2.08
C ASN A 134 6.32 -14.37 -2.73
N TYR A 135 5.62 -15.44 -2.39
CA TYR A 135 5.85 -16.80 -2.88
C TYR A 135 5.79 -16.94 -4.40
N LYS A 136 5.14 -16.01 -5.11
CA LYS A 136 5.11 -16.02 -6.59
C LYS A 136 6.43 -15.57 -7.23
N ARG A 137 7.29 -14.87 -6.48
CA ARG A 137 8.60 -14.41 -6.97
C ARG A 137 9.70 -15.35 -6.47
N LYS A 138 10.17 -16.24 -7.36
CA LYS A 138 11.21 -17.24 -7.03
C LYS A 138 12.50 -16.64 -6.45
N SER A 139 12.86 -15.41 -6.82
CA SER A 139 14.05 -14.72 -6.30
C SER A 139 13.90 -14.18 -4.88
N ARG A 140 12.68 -14.08 -4.35
CA ARG A 140 12.40 -13.36 -3.10
C ARG A 140 13.09 -13.97 -1.87
N PRO A 141 13.11 -15.30 -1.67
CA PRO A 141 13.82 -15.88 -0.52
C PRO A 141 15.31 -15.54 -0.51
N ALA A 142 15.98 -15.58 -1.67
CA ALA A 142 17.40 -15.25 -1.78
C ALA A 142 17.67 -13.76 -1.47
N GLU A 143 16.81 -12.86 -1.95
CA GLU A 143 16.86 -11.43 -1.62
C GLU A 143 16.69 -11.20 -0.11
N GLN A 144 15.72 -11.85 0.53
CA GLN A 144 15.50 -11.73 1.97
C GLN A 144 16.71 -12.21 2.79
N GLN A 145 17.40 -13.26 2.34
CA GLN A 145 18.63 -13.73 2.99
C GLN A 145 19.81 -12.76 2.81
N LYS A 146 19.93 -12.11 1.64
CA LYS A 146 20.90 -11.01 1.45
C LYS A 146 20.63 -9.87 2.43
N TRP A 147 19.36 -9.51 2.63
CA TRP A 147 18.97 -8.49 3.61
C TRP A 147 19.31 -8.87 5.05
N LEU A 148 19.06 -10.10 5.48
CA LEU A 148 19.47 -10.57 6.81
C LEU A 148 21.00 -10.53 6.98
N THR A 149 21.75 -10.85 5.91
CA THR A 149 23.22 -10.74 5.91
C THR A 149 23.69 -9.29 6.06
N THR A 150 23.06 -8.35 5.34
CA THR A 150 23.36 -6.91 5.47
C THR A 150 22.99 -6.37 6.86
N ILE A 151 21.83 -6.75 7.40
CA ILE A 151 21.43 -6.44 8.78
C ILE A 151 22.49 -6.97 9.76
N LYS A 152 22.92 -8.22 9.64
CA LYS A 152 23.98 -8.78 10.49
C LYS A 152 25.28 -7.97 10.42
N PHE A 153 25.69 -7.57 9.21
CA PHE A 153 26.86 -6.71 9.03
C PHE A 153 26.69 -5.34 9.72
N LEU A 154 25.55 -4.68 9.53
CA LEU A 154 25.26 -3.37 10.13
C LEU A 154 25.17 -3.46 11.66
N CYS A 155 24.55 -4.50 12.22
CA CYS A 155 24.52 -4.74 13.66
C CYS A 155 25.94 -4.86 14.22
N ARG A 156 26.82 -5.61 13.54
CA ARG A 156 28.22 -5.75 13.95
C ARG A 156 28.98 -4.42 13.85
N LYS A 157 28.78 -3.68 12.75
CA LYS A 157 29.49 -2.43 12.50
C LYS A 157 29.12 -1.33 13.50
N HIS A 158 27.86 -1.31 13.91
CA HIS A 158 27.26 -0.24 14.69
C HIS A 158 26.87 -0.68 16.12
N SER A 159 27.51 -1.72 16.66
CA SER A 159 27.19 -2.26 18.00
C SER A 159 27.49 -1.30 19.13
N ASP A 160 28.49 -0.44 18.96
CA ASP A 160 28.96 0.51 19.98
C ASP A 160 28.45 1.95 19.75
N GLU A 161 27.65 2.15 18.68
CA GLU A 161 27.01 3.43 18.38
C GLU A 161 25.56 3.47 18.91
N HIS A 162 25.02 4.68 19.04
CA HIS A 162 23.60 4.87 19.32
C HIS A 162 22.82 4.65 18.02
N CYS A 163 22.04 3.57 17.96
CA CYS A 163 21.35 3.16 16.74
C CYS A 163 19.89 2.84 16.98
N ILE A 164 19.03 3.36 16.11
CA ILE A 164 17.60 3.06 16.02
C ILE A 164 17.30 2.58 14.61
N TRP A 165 16.76 1.38 14.49
CA TRP A 165 16.34 0.79 13.23
C TRP A 165 14.83 0.66 13.25
N LEU A 166 14.17 1.20 12.24
CA LEU A 166 12.71 1.29 12.23
C LEU A 166 12.15 1.08 10.83
N GLY A 167 10.86 0.77 10.77
CA GLY A 167 10.11 0.61 9.53
C GLY A 167 9.44 -0.75 9.39
N ASP A 168 9.00 -1.06 8.17
CA ASP A 168 8.33 -2.31 7.82
C ASP A 168 9.35 -3.41 7.50
N PHE A 169 9.52 -4.34 8.43
CA PHE A 169 10.41 -5.49 8.26
C PHE A 169 9.74 -6.67 7.54
N ASN A 170 8.44 -6.57 7.20
CA ASN A 170 7.70 -7.59 6.46
C ASN A 170 7.75 -9.01 7.05
N MET A 171 8.04 -9.11 8.34
CA MET A 171 8.15 -10.37 9.09
C MET A 171 7.41 -10.24 10.42
N GLN A 172 6.95 -11.36 10.98
CA GLN A 172 6.18 -11.35 12.23
C GLN A 172 6.50 -12.54 13.11
N LYS A 173 6.43 -12.35 14.42
CA LYS A 173 6.44 -13.46 15.37
C LYS A 173 5.32 -14.44 15.04
N LEU A 174 5.60 -15.74 15.19
CA LEU A 174 4.58 -16.78 15.05
C LEU A 174 3.44 -16.53 16.03
N LYS A 175 2.21 -16.42 15.51
CA LYS A 175 1.01 -16.31 16.35
C LYS A 175 0.72 -17.66 17.01
N PRO A 176 0.17 -17.68 18.24
CA PRO A 176 -0.26 -18.92 18.88
C PRO A 176 -1.20 -19.72 17.96
N ASN A 177 -1.06 -21.05 17.97
CA ASN A 177 -1.86 -22.00 17.18
C ASN A 177 -1.67 -21.94 15.65
N ASN A 178 -0.81 -21.07 15.12
CA ASN A 178 -0.46 -21.07 13.71
C ASN A 178 0.73 -21.99 13.42
N LYS A 179 0.79 -22.56 12.21
CA LYS A 179 1.99 -23.24 11.71
C LYS A 179 3.06 -22.21 11.31
N PRO A 180 4.35 -22.49 11.50
CA PRO A 180 5.44 -21.64 11.02
C PRO A 180 5.30 -21.33 9.52
N ASP A 181 5.55 -20.08 9.15
CA ASP A 181 5.57 -19.62 7.77
C ASP A 181 6.90 -18.89 7.45
N GLY A 182 7.07 -18.46 6.19
CA GLY A 182 8.28 -17.74 5.81
C GLY A 182 8.49 -16.44 6.59
N ARG A 183 7.42 -15.77 7.06
CA ARG A 183 7.55 -14.53 7.85
C ARG A 183 8.01 -14.83 9.28
N SER A 184 7.49 -15.87 9.92
CA SER A 184 7.94 -16.27 11.26
C SER A 184 9.38 -16.78 11.24
N ASN A 185 9.76 -17.54 10.22
CA ASN A 185 11.14 -18.03 10.08
C ASN A 185 12.15 -16.89 9.88
N LEU A 186 11.78 -15.85 9.12
CA LEU A 186 12.61 -14.64 8.98
C LEU A 186 12.69 -13.85 10.28
N PHE A 187 11.57 -13.71 11.00
CA PHE A 187 11.52 -13.05 12.30
C PHE A 187 12.47 -13.73 13.30
N ASP A 188 12.44 -15.06 13.41
CA ASP A 188 13.31 -15.80 14.33
C ASP A 188 14.80 -15.64 13.97
N GLN A 189 15.14 -15.57 12.68
CA GLN A 189 16.49 -15.28 12.22
C GLN A 189 16.93 -13.85 12.58
N LEU A 190 16.07 -12.86 12.34
CA LEU A 190 16.33 -11.47 12.73
C LEU A 190 16.55 -11.37 14.24
N GLN A 191 15.71 -12.00 15.05
CA GLN A 191 15.82 -12.02 16.51
C GLN A 191 17.16 -12.60 16.97
N LYS A 192 17.62 -13.70 16.36
CA LYS A 192 18.95 -14.28 16.64
C LYS A 192 20.07 -13.30 16.30
N ILE A 193 19.98 -12.59 15.17
CA ILE A 193 20.97 -11.60 14.74
C ILE A 193 21.02 -10.43 15.73
N ILE A 194 19.90 -9.76 15.98
CA ILE A 194 19.88 -8.55 16.82
C ILE A 194 20.32 -8.87 18.24
N LYS A 195 19.86 -10.01 18.82
CA LYS A 195 20.26 -10.44 20.16
C LYS A 195 21.77 -10.70 20.26
N LYS A 196 22.38 -11.29 19.23
CA LYS A 196 23.82 -11.57 19.19
C LYS A 196 24.67 -10.29 19.33
N TYR A 197 24.21 -9.17 18.79
CA TYR A 197 24.92 -7.89 18.81
C TYR A 197 24.37 -6.89 19.83
N GLY A 198 23.57 -7.37 20.81
CA GLY A 198 23.04 -6.54 21.89
C GLY A 198 21.90 -5.61 21.50
N PHE A 199 21.36 -5.71 20.29
CA PHE A 199 20.17 -4.98 19.86
C PHE A 199 18.90 -5.64 20.40
N ARG A 200 17.85 -4.84 20.61
CA ARG A 200 16.53 -5.34 21.05
C ARG A 200 15.39 -4.62 20.36
N ASN A 201 14.30 -5.33 20.12
CA ASN A 201 13.04 -4.73 19.68
C ASN A 201 12.35 -4.06 20.87
N VAL A 202 12.04 -2.77 20.75
CA VAL A 202 11.42 -1.95 21.79
C VAL A 202 10.03 -2.49 22.17
N ALA A 203 9.28 -2.97 21.17
CA ALA A 203 7.95 -3.53 21.37
C ALA A 203 7.94 -4.74 22.31
N ASP A 204 9.01 -5.54 22.39
CA ASP A 204 9.05 -6.72 23.26
C ASP A 204 8.97 -6.32 24.75
N LYS A 205 9.54 -5.16 25.10
CA LYS A 205 9.50 -4.56 26.44
C LYS A 205 8.17 -3.84 26.69
N LEU A 206 7.67 -3.09 25.71
CA LEU A 206 6.58 -2.15 25.92
C LEU A 206 5.19 -2.70 25.58
N TRP A 207 5.04 -3.68 24.69
CA TRP A 207 3.71 -4.07 24.18
C TRP A 207 3.11 -5.25 24.93
N LYS A 208 1.83 -5.11 25.29
CA LYS A 208 0.97 -6.24 25.65
C LYS A 208 0.64 -7.10 24.40
N PRO A 209 0.06 -8.31 24.58
CA PRO A 209 -0.43 -9.11 23.46
C PRO A 209 -1.46 -8.35 22.60
N ASN A 210 -1.69 -8.80 21.36
CA ASN A 210 -2.69 -8.29 20.41
C ASN A 210 -2.41 -6.93 19.75
N VAL A 211 -1.20 -6.38 19.90
CA VAL A 211 -0.78 -5.19 19.15
C VAL A 211 -0.43 -5.55 17.72
N PHE A 212 -1.02 -4.85 16.76
CA PHE A 212 -0.74 -4.97 15.33
C PHE A 212 -0.33 -3.63 14.72
N THR A 213 0.47 -3.68 13.66
CA THR A 213 0.93 -2.48 12.94
C THR A 213 0.44 -2.50 11.49
N ARG A 214 -0.24 -3.57 11.08
CA ARG A 214 -0.84 -3.71 9.75
C ARG A 214 -2.20 -4.37 9.85
N HIS A 215 -3.14 -3.90 9.04
CA HIS A 215 -4.45 -4.52 8.81
C HIS A 215 -4.74 -4.60 7.31
N ALA A 216 -5.08 -5.78 6.80
CA ALA A 216 -5.38 -5.95 5.39
C ALA A 216 -6.67 -6.71 5.17
N GLU A 217 -7.39 -6.34 4.11
CA GLU A 217 -8.61 -7.03 3.74
C GLU A 217 -8.35 -8.51 3.46
N HIS A 218 -9.23 -9.35 3.99
CA HIS A 218 -9.23 -10.75 3.66
C HIS A 218 -9.81 -10.96 2.24
N PRO A 219 -9.15 -11.71 1.33
CA PRO A 219 -9.62 -11.87 -0.04
C PRO A 219 -10.98 -12.55 -0.17
N SER A 220 -11.33 -13.45 0.76
CA SER A 220 -12.67 -14.02 0.87
C SER A 220 -13.52 -13.17 1.81
N ASN A 221 -14.69 -12.72 1.34
CA ASN A 221 -15.67 -11.83 2.00
C ASN A 221 -16.21 -12.28 3.38
N LYS A 222 -15.61 -13.30 4.01
CA LYS A 222 -16.13 -13.96 5.22
C LYS A 222 -15.30 -13.74 6.49
N VAL A 223 -14.18 -13.02 6.43
CA VAL A 223 -13.30 -12.80 7.59
C VAL A 223 -13.04 -11.32 7.79
N ASN A 224 -13.03 -10.88 9.05
CA ASN A 224 -12.48 -9.58 9.48
C ASN A 224 -11.09 -9.34 8.85
N HIS A 225 -10.65 -8.08 8.78
CA HIS A 225 -9.30 -7.75 8.32
C HIS A 225 -8.24 -8.62 9.01
N ILE A 226 -7.25 -9.08 8.23
CA ILE A 226 -6.08 -9.79 8.75
C ILE A 226 -5.16 -8.76 9.39
N THR A 227 -4.92 -8.89 10.68
CA THR A 227 -3.93 -8.09 11.40
C THR A 227 -2.56 -8.75 11.43
N SER A 228 -1.50 -7.97 11.36
CA SER A 228 -0.11 -8.43 11.46
C SER A 228 0.74 -7.38 12.17
N THR A 229 1.83 -7.81 12.79
CA THR A 229 2.85 -6.93 13.39
C THR A 229 4.07 -7.03 12.49
N LEU A 230 4.26 -6.06 11.61
CA LEU A 230 5.33 -6.07 10.60
C LEU A 230 6.34 -4.93 10.80
N ASP A 231 5.94 -3.91 11.55
CA ASP A 231 6.71 -2.69 11.76
C ASP A 231 7.35 -2.76 13.15
N TYR A 232 8.64 -2.46 13.21
CA TYR A 232 9.42 -2.59 14.45
C TYR A 232 10.29 -1.36 14.70
N VAL A 233 10.69 -1.20 15.95
CA VAL A 233 11.75 -0.28 16.37
C VAL A 233 12.76 -1.10 17.15
N ILE A 234 13.99 -1.18 16.63
CA ILE A 234 15.08 -2.01 17.15
C ILE A 234 16.25 -1.10 17.52
N THR A 235 16.80 -1.26 18.72
CA THR A 235 17.73 -0.27 19.29
C THR A 235 19.00 -0.92 19.81
N SER A 236 20.13 -0.25 19.64
CA SER A 236 21.40 -0.70 20.22
C SER A 236 21.38 -0.65 21.75
N LYS A 237 22.28 -1.41 22.39
CA LYS A 237 22.35 -1.56 23.84
C LYS A 237 22.44 -0.23 24.58
N SER A 238 23.19 0.73 24.03
CA SER A 238 23.53 2.00 24.66
C SER A 238 22.35 2.95 24.86
N ILE A 239 21.22 2.75 24.16
CA ILE A 239 20.06 3.65 24.21
C ILE A 239 18.74 2.95 24.55
N GLN A 240 18.77 1.65 24.88
CA GLN A 240 17.56 0.86 25.16
C GLN A 240 16.71 1.39 26.31
N ASP A 241 17.33 2.03 27.31
CA ASP A 241 16.63 2.56 28.48
C ASP A 241 16.17 4.01 28.29
N LEU A 242 16.46 4.61 27.13
CA LEU A 242 15.94 5.95 26.79
C LEU A 242 14.50 5.90 26.29
N HIS A 243 14.01 4.77 25.78
CA HIS A 243 12.65 4.64 25.25
C HIS A 243 11.60 4.72 26.36
N GLN A 244 10.81 5.80 26.34
CA GLN A 244 9.67 6.01 27.24
C GLN A 244 8.38 5.44 26.66
N THR A 245 8.14 5.71 25.38
CA THR A 245 6.98 5.21 24.64
C THR A 245 7.42 4.72 23.28
N CYS A 246 6.69 3.73 22.76
CA CYS A 246 6.75 3.31 21.38
C CYS A 246 5.46 2.54 21.16
N VAL A 247 4.48 3.12 20.48
CA VAL A 247 3.11 2.57 20.39
C VAL A 247 2.50 2.86 19.02
N PRO A 248 1.63 1.98 18.49
CA PRO A 248 0.87 2.30 17.29
C PRO A 248 -0.12 3.44 17.52
N LEU A 249 -0.22 4.34 16.56
CA LEU A 249 -1.15 5.47 16.52
C LEU A 249 -2.53 5.00 16.04
N TYR A 250 -3.31 4.36 16.90
CA TYR A 250 -4.59 3.77 16.53
C TYR A 250 -5.75 4.76 16.33
N ASP A 251 -5.57 6.03 16.68
CA ASP A 251 -6.53 7.12 16.44
C ASP A 251 -6.37 7.77 15.04
N MET A 252 -5.42 7.31 14.21
CA MET A 252 -5.30 7.73 12.82
C MET A 252 -6.45 7.20 11.94
N ASP A 253 -6.70 7.84 10.79
CA ASP A 253 -7.57 7.27 9.76
C ASP A 253 -6.89 6.03 9.14
N VAL A 254 -7.34 4.85 9.57
CA VAL A 254 -6.87 3.53 9.10
C VAL A 254 -7.07 3.29 7.60
N ARG A 255 -7.71 4.20 6.85
CA ARG A 255 -7.82 4.09 5.38
C ARG A 255 -6.65 4.72 4.65
N LEU A 256 -5.78 5.46 5.32
CA LEU A 256 -4.64 6.15 4.72
C LEU A 256 -3.53 5.18 4.28
N SER A 257 -3.39 4.06 4.97
CA SER A 257 -2.50 2.96 4.63
C SER A 257 -3.06 1.67 5.23
N ASP A 258 -2.64 0.50 4.73
CA ASP A 258 -2.88 -0.76 5.42
C ASP A 258 -1.95 -0.94 6.64
N HIS A 259 -1.00 -0.03 6.84
CA HIS A 259 -0.14 0.06 8.02
C HIS A 259 -0.54 1.22 8.95
N ILE A 260 -0.33 0.99 10.24
CA ILE A 260 -0.53 1.94 11.33
C ILE A 260 0.83 2.56 11.66
N ASP A 261 0.86 3.89 11.75
CA ASP A 261 2.03 4.65 12.20
C ASP A 261 2.45 4.23 13.61
N ILE A 262 3.75 4.09 13.87
CA ILE A 262 4.29 3.88 15.21
C ILE A 262 4.92 5.19 15.68
N LYS A 263 4.47 5.68 16.83
CA LYS A 263 5.06 6.83 17.50
C LYS A 263 5.93 6.40 18.67
N CYS A 264 7.11 6.98 18.80
CA CYS A 264 8.06 6.65 19.87
C CYS A 264 8.69 7.92 20.45
N SER A 265 9.07 7.85 21.72
CA SER A 265 9.71 8.95 22.43
C SER A 265 10.88 8.47 23.27
N ASN A 266 12.00 9.18 23.17
CA ASN A 266 13.23 8.92 23.89
C ASN A 266 13.56 10.06 24.87
N LYS A 267 13.90 9.72 26.11
CA LYS A 267 14.22 10.66 27.19
C LYS A 267 15.24 10.02 28.12
N ILE A 268 16.21 10.78 28.63
CA ILE A 268 17.07 10.32 29.72
C ILE A 268 16.18 10.08 30.95
N ALA A 269 16.19 8.84 31.44
CA ALA A 269 15.42 8.46 32.62
C ALA A 269 15.91 9.22 33.85
N THR A 270 14.98 9.89 34.54
CA THR A 270 15.23 10.49 35.85
C THR A 270 15.18 9.43 36.96
N ALA A 271 15.69 9.74 38.15
CA ALA A 271 15.56 8.84 39.32
C ALA A 271 14.08 8.45 39.59
N LYS A 272 13.12 9.35 39.30
CA LYS A 272 11.68 9.09 39.39
C LYS A 272 11.18 8.13 38.31
N ASP A 273 11.71 8.23 37.08
CA ASP A 273 11.38 7.33 35.97
C ASP A 273 11.92 5.91 36.24
N LEU A 274 13.10 5.80 36.88
CA LEU A 274 13.72 4.53 37.28
C LEU A 274 13.06 3.88 38.51
N ALA A 275 12.49 4.69 39.41
CA ALA A 275 11.76 4.23 40.60
C ALA A 275 10.36 3.68 40.27
N MET A 276 9.83 3.91 39.06
CA MET A 276 8.66 3.19 38.58
C MET A 276 9.07 1.75 38.21
N PRO A 277 8.49 0.72 38.86
CA PRO A 277 8.98 -0.64 38.74
C PRO A 277 8.65 -1.20 37.35
N PHE A 278 9.66 -1.15 36.47
CA PHE A 278 9.58 -1.53 35.06
C PHE A 278 8.55 -0.71 34.28
N LEU A 279 8.84 -0.35 33.03
CA LEU A 279 7.80 0.13 32.12
C LEU A 279 6.76 -0.99 31.98
N LYS A 280 5.73 -1.00 32.83
CA LYS A 280 4.62 -1.95 32.76
C LYS A 280 4.15 -1.92 31.31
N LYS A 281 4.09 -3.08 30.67
CA LYS A 281 3.64 -3.19 29.28
C LYS A 281 2.39 -2.33 29.08
N ILE A 282 2.48 -1.42 28.12
CA ILE A 282 1.44 -0.46 27.81
C ILE A 282 0.23 -1.24 27.32
N ILE A 283 -0.92 -1.03 27.97
CA ILE A 283 -2.19 -1.53 27.45
C ILE A 283 -2.50 -0.68 26.23
N ILE A 284 -2.53 -1.32 25.07
CA ILE A 284 -2.93 -0.70 23.83
C ILE A 284 -4.22 -1.39 23.41
N HIS A 285 -5.28 -0.61 23.23
CA HIS A 285 -6.56 -1.11 22.77
C HIS A 285 -6.63 -0.97 21.25
N PRO A 286 -6.53 -2.08 20.49
CA PRO A 286 -6.61 -1.99 19.04
C PRO A 286 -8.00 -1.55 18.57
N PRO A 287 -8.09 -0.76 17.50
CA PRO A 287 -9.36 -0.23 17.02
C PRO A 287 -10.19 -1.36 16.39
N VAL A 288 -11.51 -1.18 16.39
CA VAL A 288 -12.39 -2.02 15.58
C VAL A 288 -12.14 -1.68 14.11
N ILE A 289 -11.54 -2.62 13.38
CA ILE A 289 -11.27 -2.41 11.95
C ILE A 289 -12.61 -2.48 11.21
N PRO A 290 -12.92 -1.50 10.33
CA PRO A 290 -14.15 -1.53 9.54
C PRO A 290 -14.30 -2.87 8.82
N ASN A 291 -15.53 -3.39 8.75
CA ASN A 291 -15.78 -4.61 7.99
C ASN A 291 -15.36 -4.45 6.53
N ASN A 292 -14.96 -5.54 5.87
CA ASN A 292 -14.63 -5.56 4.44
C ASN A 292 -15.81 -5.14 3.52
N LYS A 293 -16.98 -4.77 4.07
CA LYS A 293 -18.11 -4.24 3.27
C LYS A 293 -17.71 -2.89 2.71
N VAL A 294 -17.21 -2.90 1.47
CA VAL A 294 -17.10 -1.69 0.65
C VAL A 294 -18.53 -1.22 0.40
N GLY A 295 -18.89 -0.05 0.93
CA GLY A 295 -20.12 0.64 0.52
C GLY A 295 -20.16 0.77 -1.01
N LYS A 296 -21.34 0.89 -1.61
CA LYS A 296 -21.45 1.01 -3.08
C LYS A 296 -20.58 2.17 -3.57
N LEU A 297 -19.46 1.85 -4.21
CA LEU A 297 -18.64 2.86 -4.88
C LEU A 297 -19.35 3.21 -6.17
N LYS A 298 -19.71 4.47 -6.34
CA LYS A 298 -20.33 4.98 -7.55
C LYS A 298 -19.49 6.14 -8.06
N CYS A 299 -19.15 6.13 -9.34
CA CYS A 299 -18.38 7.22 -9.92
C CYS A 299 -19.33 8.39 -10.15
N ASP A 300 -19.10 9.52 -9.50
CA ASP A 300 -19.94 10.71 -9.69
C ASP A 300 -19.90 11.21 -11.15
N ASN A 301 -18.76 11.02 -11.82
CA ASN A 301 -18.60 11.42 -13.21
C ASN A 301 -19.21 10.47 -14.25
N CYS A 302 -19.62 9.23 -13.94
CA CYS A 302 -20.31 8.41 -14.98
C CYS A 302 -21.31 7.38 -14.47
N GLY A 303 -21.55 7.35 -13.16
CA GLY A 303 -22.42 6.37 -12.52
C GLY A 303 -21.85 4.94 -12.48
N TYR A 304 -20.59 4.72 -12.89
CA TYR A 304 -19.99 3.38 -12.82
C TYR A 304 -19.94 2.88 -11.39
N GLU A 305 -20.54 1.70 -11.17
CA GLU A 305 -20.50 0.96 -9.92
C GLU A 305 -19.70 -0.35 -10.14
N PRO A 306 -18.52 -0.51 -9.52
CA PRO A 306 -17.76 -1.75 -9.64
C PRO A 306 -18.41 -2.88 -8.85
N THR A 307 -18.48 -4.05 -9.46
CA THR A 307 -18.92 -5.30 -8.82
C THR A 307 -17.72 -6.20 -8.49
N GLY A 308 -17.87 -7.08 -7.50
CA GLY A 308 -16.87 -8.09 -7.13
C GLY A 308 -16.48 -8.06 -5.66
N ILE A 309 -15.32 -8.61 -5.34
CA ILE A 309 -14.78 -8.57 -3.96
C ILE A 309 -14.16 -7.20 -3.64
N PRO A 310 -14.18 -6.74 -2.37
CA PRO A 310 -13.71 -5.42 -1.90
C PRO A 310 -12.43 -4.88 -2.54
N ARG A 311 -11.35 -5.67 -2.49
CA ARG A 311 -10.05 -5.33 -3.09
C ARG A 311 -10.13 -5.10 -4.60
N VAL A 312 -10.92 -5.91 -5.29
CA VAL A 312 -11.14 -5.79 -6.75
C VAL A 312 -12.00 -4.57 -7.05
N ILE A 313 -13.05 -4.34 -6.25
CA ILE A 313 -13.91 -3.16 -6.34
C ILE A 313 -13.07 -1.88 -6.22
N ARG A 314 -12.27 -1.69 -5.15
CA ARG A 314 -11.45 -0.49 -4.97
C ARG A 314 -10.42 -0.29 -6.08
N LYS A 315 -9.71 -1.37 -6.47
CA LYS A 315 -8.72 -1.31 -7.56
C LYS A 315 -9.36 -0.92 -8.90
N ASN A 316 -10.50 -1.51 -9.22
CA ASN A 316 -11.24 -1.20 -10.44
C ASN A 316 -11.79 0.21 -10.41
N PHE A 317 -12.34 0.64 -9.27
CA PHE A 317 -12.86 2.00 -9.09
C PHE A 317 -11.77 3.06 -9.23
N LYS A 318 -10.62 2.90 -8.55
CA LYS A 318 -9.50 3.85 -8.67
C LYS A 318 -8.98 3.95 -10.11
N ARG A 319 -8.85 2.81 -10.81
CA ARG A 319 -8.48 2.78 -12.24
C ARG A 319 -9.55 3.43 -13.12
N HIS A 320 -10.82 3.22 -12.80
CA HIS A 320 -11.94 3.82 -13.50
C HIS A 320 -11.92 5.34 -13.33
N VAL A 321 -11.89 5.85 -12.10
CA VAL A 321 -11.89 7.29 -11.78
C VAL A 321 -10.70 7.99 -12.44
N ALA A 322 -9.50 7.40 -12.40
CA ALA A 322 -8.32 7.96 -13.07
C ALA A 322 -8.47 8.10 -14.59
N LYS A 323 -9.24 7.22 -15.25
CA LYS A 323 -9.57 7.35 -16.69
C LYS A 323 -10.78 8.25 -16.92
N CYS A 324 -11.70 8.31 -15.96
CA CYS A 324 -12.95 9.03 -16.04
C CYS A 324 -12.75 10.55 -15.85
N ASN A 325 -11.80 10.95 -15.00
CA ASN A 325 -11.55 12.36 -14.64
C ASN A 325 -10.53 13.06 -15.55
N GLY A 326 -10.32 12.59 -16.78
CA GLY A 326 -9.47 13.28 -17.75
C GLY A 326 -10.13 14.57 -18.27
N PRO A 327 -9.38 15.66 -18.51
CA PRO A 327 -9.92 16.87 -19.09
C PRO A 327 -10.09 16.72 -20.61
N LYS A 328 -11.33 16.57 -21.07
CA LYS A 328 -11.85 17.19 -22.29
C LYS A 328 -13.34 16.91 -22.40
N ILE A 329 -14.13 17.97 -22.55
CA ILE A 329 -15.48 17.87 -23.11
C ILE A 329 -15.34 17.21 -24.48
N THR A 330 -16.03 16.10 -24.71
CA THR A 330 -16.07 15.42 -26.00
C THR A 330 -17.48 15.51 -26.55
N LEU A 331 -17.62 16.08 -27.74
CA LEU A 331 -18.89 16.21 -28.45
C LEU A 331 -19.28 14.87 -29.12
N CYS A 332 -20.54 14.39 -29.00
CA CYS A 332 -21.04 13.41 -29.98
C CYS A 332 -21.17 14.15 -31.30
N THR A 333 -20.33 13.84 -32.29
CA THR A 333 -20.46 14.38 -33.65
C THR A 333 -21.79 14.02 -34.31
N ASP A 334 -22.51 13.05 -33.75
CA ASP A 334 -23.70 12.46 -34.36
C ASP A 334 -25.01 13.08 -33.79
N CYS A 335 -24.95 13.83 -32.68
CA CYS A 335 -26.10 14.55 -32.10
C CYS A 335 -25.73 15.88 -31.42
N ASN A 336 -24.46 16.29 -31.48
CA ASN A 336 -23.88 17.46 -30.83
C ASN A 336 -24.07 17.59 -29.32
N THR A 337 -24.43 16.50 -28.63
CA THR A 337 -24.50 16.50 -27.16
C THR A 337 -23.08 16.49 -26.58
N GLU A 338 -22.85 17.36 -25.60
CA GLU A 338 -21.59 17.45 -24.87
C GLU A 338 -21.49 16.38 -23.78
N PHE A 339 -20.34 15.69 -23.74
CA PHE A 339 -20.05 14.71 -22.69
C PHE A 339 -18.78 15.10 -21.94
N GLY A 340 -18.87 15.10 -20.61
CA GLY A 340 -17.75 15.43 -19.73
C GLY A 340 -16.60 14.40 -19.73
N ASN A 341 -16.71 13.28 -20.47
CA ASN A 341 -15.59 12.38 -20.72
C ASN A 341 -15.85 11.44 -21.93
N PRO A 342 -14.78 10.85 -22.53
CA PRO A 342 -14.89 9.94 -23.67
C PRO A 342 -15.66 8.64 -23.40
N GLY A 343 -15.71 8.18 -22.15
CA GLY A 343 -16.42 6.96 -21.76
C GLY A 343 -17.94 7.11 -21.83
N ARG A 344 -18.46 8.27 -21.40
CA ARG A 344 -19.88 8.63 -21.57
C ARG A 344 -20.23 8.78 -23.04
N LEU A 345 -19.37 9.43 -23.83
CA LEU A 345 -19.55 9.53 -25.28
C LEU A 345 -19.62 8.15 -25.96
N ALA A 346 -18.72 7.22 -25.60
CA ALA A 346 -18.73 5.88 -26.19
C ALA A 346 -20.00 5.08 -25.84
N LEU A 347 -20.50 5.19 -24.60
CA LEU A 347 -21.75 4.56 -24.18
C LEU A 347 -22.96 5.19 -24.86
N HIS A 348 -22.99 6.53 -24.96
CA HIS A 348 -24.03 7.27 -25.65
C HIS A 348 -24.08 6.94 -27.15
N ARG A 349 -22.93 6.91 -27.84
CA ARG A 349 -22.86 6.43 -29.23
C ARG A 349 -23.35 5.00 -29.40
N ALA A 350 -23.07 4.13 -28.43
CA ALA A 350 -23.49 2.73 -28.49
C ALA A 350 -24.99 2.51 -28.21
N ARG A 351 -25.69 3.48 -27.60
CA ARG A 351 -27.04 3.30 -27.07
C ARG A 351 -28.08 4.28 -27.62
N ASP A 352 -27.67 5.51 -27.89
CA ASP A 352 -28.59 6.67 -27.97
C ASP A 352 -28.32 7.63 -29.16
N CYS A 353 -27.15 7.60 -29.84
CA CYS A 353 -26.82 8.52 -30.95
C CYS A 353 -27.33 7.92 -32.31
N PRO A 354 -28.10 8.65 -33.15
CA PRO A 354 -28.76 8.09 -34.37
C PRO A 354 -27.85 7.94 -35.61
N GLY A 355 -26.60 8.40 -35.54
CA GLY A 355 -25.74 8.61 -36.72
C GLY A 355 -24.86 7.45 -37.14
N ALA A 356 -25.41 6.24 -37.20
CA ALA A 356 -24.85 5.21 -38.07
C ALA A 356 -25.99 4.58 -38.86
N PRO A 357 -25.83 4.30 -40.17
CA PRO A 357 -26.90 3.80 -41.02
C PRO A 357 -27.21 2.35 -40.64
N TYR A 358 -27.90 2.18 -39.52
CA TYR A 358 -28.27 0.91 -38.97
C TYR A 358 -29.78 0.83 -39.04
N VAL A 359 -30.22 0.36 -40.19
CA VAL A 359 -31.57 -0.18 -40.39
C VAL A 359 -31.92 -1.01 -39.16
N THR A 360 -33.02 -0.70 -38.46
CA THR A 360 -33.56 -1.53 -37.36
C THR A 360 -34.45 -2.63 -37.90
N ILE A 361 -34.90 -2.44 -39.14
CA ILE A 361 -35.68 -3.38 -39.92
C ILE A 361 -34.73 -4.31 -40.68
N CYS A 362 -34.98 -5.61 -40.62
CA CYS A 362 -34.26 -6.56 -41.44
C CYS A 362 -34.65 -6.38 -42.91
N GLN A 363 -33.74 -5.91 -43.76
CA GLN A 363 -34.00 -5.79 -45.20
C GLN A 363 -34.30 -7.13 -45.88
N ASP A 364 -33.89 -8.25 -45.25
CA ASP A 364 -34.11 -9.59 -45.80
C ASP A 364 -35.51 -10.16 -45.41
N CYS A 365 -36.21 -9.63 -44.38
CA CYS A 365 -37.52 -10.15 -43.95
C CYS A 365 -38.51 -9.14 -43.36
N GLY A 366 -38.21 -7.85 -43.35
CA GLY A 366 -39.07 -6.77 -42.87
C GLY A 366 -39.23 -6.67 -41.35
N LYS A 367 -38.56 -7.52 -40.55
CA LYS A 367 -38.75 -7.53 -39.09
C LYS A 367 -37.97 -6.40 -38.40
N ASP A 368 -38.66 -5.61 -37.56
CA ASP A 368 -38.05 -4.52 -36.79
C ASP A 368 -37.43 -4.99 -35.47
N PHE A 369 -36.35 -4.32 -35.06
CA PHE A 369 -35.58 -4.64 -33.87
C PHE A 369 -35.21 -3.38 -33.10
N LYS A 370 -35.60 -3.34 -31.82
CA LYS A 370 -35.27 -2.27 -30.87
C LYS A 370 -33.76 -1.98 -30.72
N TYR A 371 -32.89 -2.93 -31.06
CA TYR A 371 -31.44 -2.79 -30.99
C TYR A 371 -30.76 -3.40 -32.22
N HIS A 372 -29.82 -2.67 -32.84
CA HIS A 372 -29.08 -3.13 -34.02
C HIS A 372 -28.31 -4.45 -33.77
N SER A 373 -27.77 -4.66 -32.57
CA SER A 373 -27.09 -5.92 -32.20
C SER A 373 -28.02 -7.14 -32.25
N ASN A 374 -29.33 -6.95 -32.07
CA ASN A 374 -30.32 -8.01 -32.22
C ASN A 374 -30.68 -8.23 -33.69
N LEU A 375 -30.74 -7.17 -34.50
CA LEU A 375 -30.89 -7.31 -35.95
C LEU A 375 -29.72 -8.09 -36.57
N VAL A 376 -28.46 -7.73 -36.27
CA VAL A 376 -27.28 -8.41 -36.85
C VAL A 376 -27.29 -9.90 -36.51
N LYS A 377 -27.62 -10.25 -35.26
CA LYS A 377 -27.78 -11.65 -34.84
C LYS A 377 -28.91 -12.33 -35.60
N HIS A 378 -30.05 -11.68 -35.74
CA HIS A 378 -31.18 -12.21 -36.48
C HIS A 378 -30.84 -12.44 -37.97
N ARG A 379 -30.29 -11.43 -38.66
CA ARG A 379 -29.95 -11.49 -40.07
C ARG A 379 -28.98 -12.64 -40.38
N ASN A 380 -27.94 -12.78 -39.56
CA ASN A 380 -26.94 -13.83 -39.78
C ASN A 380 -27.48 -15.24 -39.49
N ARG A 381 -28.38 -15.38 -38.50
CA ARG A 381 -28.88 -16.70 -38.05
C ARG A 381 -30.11 -17.18 -38.81
N VAL A 382 -30.98 -16.26 -39.21
CA VAL A 382 -32.31 -16.55 -39.76
C VAL A 382 -32.35 -16.28 -41.26
N CYS A 383 -31.80 -15.15 -41.72
CA CYS A 383 -31.91 -14.76 -43.12
C CYS A 383 -30.77 -15.32 -43.98
N LYS A 384 -29.55 -15.41 -43.43
CA LYS A 384 -28.37 -15.97 -44.13
C LYS A 384 -28.10 -17.45 -43.83
N GLY A 385 -28.96 -18.10 -43.05
CA GLY A 385 -28.85 -19.53 -42.75
C GLY A 385 -27.58 -19.98 -42.02
N GLN A 386 -26.81 -19.09 -41.38
CA GLN A 386 -25.55 -19.47 -40.70
C GLN A 386 -25.76 -19.99 -39.27
N SER A 387 -27.00 -20.33 -38.89
CA SER A 387 -27.26 -20.99 -37.61
C SER A 387 -27.07 -22.50 -37.77
N PRO A 388 -26.38 -23.18 -36.83
CA PRO A 388 -26.33 -24.63 -36.84
C PRO A 388 -27.73 -25.21 -36.72
N VAL A 389 -28.10 -26.06 -37.68
CA VAL A 389 -29.39 -26.72 -37.78
C VAL A 389 -29.26 -28.12 -37.18
N CYS A 390 -30.23 -28.52 -36.37
CA CYS A 390 -30.33 -29.92 -35.96
C CYS A 390 -30.77 -30.77 -37.15
N LEU A 391 -29.92 -31.70 -37.60
CA LEU A 391 -30.23 -32.57 -38.74
C LEU A 391 -31.39 -33.53 -38.45
N ASN A 392 -31.75 -33.77 -37.19
CA ASN A 392 -32.82 -34.71 -36.82
C ASN A 392 -34.23 -34.08 -36.89
N CYS A 393 -34.37 -32.79 -36.57
CA CYS A 393 -35.68 -32.11 -36.52
C CYS A 393 -35.70 -30.75 -37.24
N ASN A 394 -34.64 -30.43 -38.01
CA ASN A 394 -34.48 -29.17 -38.75
C ASN A 394 -34.63 -27.89 -37.92
N LYS A 395 -34.48 -27.98 -36.59
CA LYS A 395 -34.55 -26.81 -35.71
C LYS A 395 -33.27 -25.98 -35.80
N HIS A 396 -33.43 -24.70 -36.12
CA HIS A 396 -32.34 -23.72 -36.11
C HIS A 396 -31.91 -23.38 -34.69
N CYS A 397 -30.63 -23.60 -34.36
CA CYS A 397 -30.07 -23.33 -33.04
C CYS A 397 -29.20 -22.07 -33.05
N GLY A 398 -29.35 -21.20 -32.04
CA GLY A 398 -28.67 -19.90 -31.99
C GLY A 398 -27.14 -19.95 -31.80
N SER A 399 -26.58 -21.13 -31.52
CA SER A 399 -25.13 -21.39 -31.39
C SER A 399 -24.85 -22.89 -31.44
N MET A 400 -23.59 -23.27 -31.69
CA MET A 400 -23.15 -24.68 -31.61
C MET A 400 -23.38 -25.30 -30.23
N THR A 401 -23.21 -24.51 -29.17
CA THR A 401 -23.53 -24.92 -27.78
C THR A 401 -25.03 -25.16 -27.59
N GLY A 402 -25.90 -24.35 -28.23
CA GLY A 402 -27.34 -24.56 -28.24
C GLY A 402 -27.75 -25.82 -29.00
N LEU A 403 -27.12 -26.10 -30.16
CA LEU A 403 -27.34 -27.34 -30.91
C LEU A 403 -26.94 -28.57 -30.08
N ALA A 404 -25.76 -28.55 -29.46
CA ALA A 404 -25.30 -29.64 -28.60
C ALA A 404 -26.21 -29.85 -27.38
N SER A 405 -26.79 -28.77 -26.82
CA SER A 405 -27.79 -28.93 -25.74
C SER A 405 -29.11 -29.50 -26.24
N HIS A 406 -29.56 -29.09 -27.42
CA HIS A 406 -30.81 -29.57 -28.01
C HIS A 406 -30.74 -31.06 -28.38
N VAL A 407 -29.64 -31.50 -28.99
CA VAL A 407 -29.42 -32.93 -29.31
C VAL A 407 -29.31 -33.77 -28.04
N ARG A 408 -28.66 -33.26 -26.97
CA ARG A 408 -28.57 -33.97 -25.69
C ARG A 408 -29.87 -34.01 -24.90
N GLY A 409 -30.75 -33.02 -25.10
CA GLY A 409 -32.02 -32.91 -24.38
C GLY A 409 -33.19 -33.66 -25.05
N GLY A 410 -32.92 -34.47 -26.08
CA GLY A 410 -33.95 -35.02 -26.94
C GLY A 410 -34.38 -33.98 -27.99
N CYS A 411 -33.84 -34.14 -29.19
CA CYS A 411 -34.68 -34.00 -30.38
C CYS A 411 -35.43 -35.35 -30.47
#